data_AF-A0A0S6WS02-F1
#
_entry.id   AF-A0A0S6WS02-F1
#
_cell.length_a   1.000
_cell.length_b   1.000
_cell.length_c   1.000
_cell.angle_alpha   90.00
_cell.angle_beta   90.00
_cell.angle_gamma   90.00
#
_symmetry.space_group_name_H-M   'P 1'
#
loop_
_entity.id
_entity.type
_entity.pdbx_description
1 polymer ?
#
loop_
_entity_poly.entity_id
_entity_poly.type
_entity_poly.pdbx_seq_one_letter_code
_entity_poly.pdbx_strand_id
1 'polypeptide(L)'
;MHREPGAVGFEASFINCLEENVHYRGILLPISSDGQNVDTVWGVTSSKSEPLADFAAMAEELELVDEVPAAAPSNDNAAAPVATGGDVPSAEAQRLAQGLTACRDIDGLVGLALVDIADGAVGAQLACAGDLDLAGVAASGAELIRLKREVIAQCGLAERFEEAIVTTRRQFWLLQPLEGGEDLLVLAVLDRDRGNLANARRQLGQALMTG
;
A
#
# COMPACT_ATOMS: atom_id res chain seq x y z
N MET A 1 -0.38 6.48 44.32
CA MET A 1 -1.46 6.40 43.32
C MET A 1 -0.88 6.95 42.02
N HIS A 2 -0.26 6.09 41.21
CA HIS A 2 0.30 6.50 39.92
C HIS A 2 -0.82 6.51 38.89
N ARG A 3 -1.00 7.65 38.20
CA ARG A 3 -1.93 7.77 37.06
C ARG A 3 -1.19 7.27 35.83
N GLU A 4 -1.76 6.29 35.15
CA GLU A 4 -1.38 5.98 33.78
C GLU A 4 -1.56 7.23 32.91
N PRO A 5 -0.63 7.50 31.97
CA PRO A 5 -0.77 8.65 31.08
C PRO A 5 -2.00 8.42 30.19
N GLY A 6 -2.95 9.35 30.27
CA GLY A 6 -4.19 9.28 29.50
C GLY A 6 -3.95 9.44 28.00
N ALA A 7 -4.92 9.04 27.20
CA ALA A 7 -4.88 9.24 25.76
C ALA A 7 -4.70 10.73 25.42
N VAL A 8 -3.81 11.02 24.47
CA VAL A 8 -3.48 12.35 23.95
C VAL A 8 -4.08 12.49 22.56
N GLY A 9 -5.06 13.39 22.42
CA GLY A 9 -5.56 13.80 21.11
C GLY A 9 -4.70 14.91 20.51
N PHE A 10 -4.47 14.88 19.20
CA PHE A 10 -3.91 16.00 18.45
C PHE A 10 -4.68 16.24 17.17
N GLU A 11 -4.76 17.51 16.77
CA GLU A 11 -5.31 17.93 15.50
C GLU A 11 -4.28 18.81 14.79
N ALA A 12 -4.11 18.60 13.50
CA ALA A 12 -3.22 19.41 12.67
C ALA A 12 -3.90 19.69 11.33
N SER A 13 -3.63 20.86 10.76
CA SER A 13 -4.06 21.21 9.41
C SER A 13 -2.92 21.83 8.64
N PHE A 14 -2.73 21.41 7.40
CA PHE A 14 -1.78 22.02 6.50
C PHE A 14 -2.29 21.95 5.05
N ILE A 15 -1.72 22.79 4.21
CA ILE A 15 -1.99 22.79 2.77
C ILE A 15 -0.95 21.89 2.11
N ASN A 16 -1.38 20.85 1.41
CA ASN A 16 -0.48 19.94 0.71
C ASN A 16 -0.01 20.54 -0.63
N CYS A 17 0.88 19.84 -1.33
CA CYS A 17 1.38 20.26 -2.64
C CYS A 17 0.33 20.22 -3.77
N LEU A 18 -0.87 19.67 -3.49
CA LEU A 18 -2.04 19.69 -4.38
C LEU A 18 -3.02 20.81 -4.02
N GLU A 19 -2.61 21.74 -3.14
CA GLU A 19 -3.42 22.86 -2.67
C GLU A 19 -4.74 22.41 -2.02
N GLU A 20 -4.77 21.21 -1.44
CA GLU A 20 -5.86 20.74 -0.60
C GLU A 20 -5.55 21.04 0.86
N ASN A 21 -6.57 21.47 1.60
CA ASN A 21 -6.48 21.58 3.05
C ASN A 21 -6.64 20.19 3.65
N VAL A 22 -5.57 19.66 4.22
CA VAL A 22 -5.56 18.34 4.85
C VAL A 22 -5.70 18.51 6.36
N HIS A 23 -6.78 17.96 6.90
CA HIS A 23 -7.05 17.88 8.32
C HIS A 23 -6.64 16.51 8.86
N TYR A 24 -5.71 16.50 9.81
CA TYR A 24 -5.29 15.33 10.56
C TYR A 24 -5.88 15.35 11.95
N ARG A 25 -6.38 14.20 12.39
CA ARG A 25 -6.77 13.94 13.77
C ARG A 25 -6.12 12.65 14.22
N GLY A 26 -5.41 12.71 15.34
CA GLY A 26 -4.80 11.54 15.93
C GLY A 26 -5.16 11.39 17.39
N ILE A 27 -5.27 10.15 17.84
CA ILE A 27 -5.29 9.81 19.26
C ILE A 27 -4.08 8.92 19.50
N LEU A 28 -3.23 9.33 20.43
CA LEU A 28 -2.07 8.58 20.90
C LEU A 28 -2.37 8.06 22.31
N LEU A 29 -2.19 6.76 22.52
CA LEU A 29 -2.24 6.12 23.81
C LEU A 29 -0.81 5.75 24.21
N PRO A 30 -0.15 6.58 25.03
CA PRO A 30 1.12 6.20 25.63
C PRO A 30 0.91 5.05 26.62
N ILE A 31 1.68 3.98 26.47
CA ILE A 31 1.69 2.80 27.33
C ILE A 31 3.03 2.76 28.05
N SER A 32 2.98 2.37 29.31
CA SER A 32 4.14 2.19 30.17
C SER A 32 4.08 0.80 30.78
N SER A 33 5.07 -0.06 30.50
CA SER A 33 5.14 -1.40 31.09
C SER A 33 5.57 -1.38 32.56
N ASP A 34 6.31 -0.34 32.98
CA ASP A 34 6.87 -0.18 34.32
C ASP A 34 6.14 0.87 35.18
N GLY A 35 5.19 1.60 34.61
CA GLY A 35 4.48 2.70 35.25
C GLY A 35 5.34 3.93 35.55
N GLN A 36 6.58 3.98 35.04
CA GLN A 36 7.54 5.07 35.26
C GLN A 36 7.91 5.77 33.94
N ASN A 37 8.04 5.03 32.84
CA ASN A 37 8.41 5.56 31.53
C ASN A 37 7.44 5.09 30.44
N VAL A 38 7.11 5.97 29.50
CA VAL A 38 6.39 5.58 28.28
C VAL A 38 7.38 4.85 27.36
N ASP A 39 7.21 3.54 27.21
CA ASP A 39 8.05 2.70 26.34
C ASP A 39 7.40 2.44 24.98
N THR A 40 6.08 2.60 24.89
CA THR A 40 5.29 2.27 23.71
C THR A 40 4.21 3.33 23.50
N VAL A 41 3.97 3.74 22.25
CA VAL A 41 2.85 4.63 21.91
C VAL A 41 1.99 3.94 20.85
N TRP A 42 0.74 3.66 21.18
CA TRP A 42 -0.24 3.20 20.20
C TRP A 42 -1.01 4.39 19.65
N GLY A 43 -1.29 4.42 18.36
CA GLY A 43 -1.94 5.56 17.76
C GLY A 43 -2.85 5.19 16.60
N VAL A 44 -3.95 5.92 16.49
CA VAL A 44 -4.77 5.94 15.28
C VAL A 44 -4.76 7.35 14.75
N THR A 45 -4.52 7.50 13.45
CA THR A 45 -4.66 8.78 12.75
C THR A 45 -5.71 8.63 11.66
N SER A 46 -6.52 9.67 11.54
CA SER A 46 -7.47 9.86 10.45
C SER A 46 -7.12 11.16 9.76
N SER A 47 -7.20 11.17 8.43
CA SER A 47 -7.07 12.39 7.66
C SER A 47 -8.26 12.57 6.72
N LYS A 48 -8.65 13.83 6.53
CA LYS A 48 -9.62 14.26 5.52
C LYS A 48 -8.99 15.41 4.75
N SER A 49 -9.08 15.42 3.43
CA SER A 49 -8.69 16.56 2.61
C SER A 49 -9.89 17.18 1.91
N GLU A 50 -9.88 18.50 1.79
CA GLU A 50 -10.86 19.27 1.03
C GLU A 50 -10.12 20.27 0.14
N PRO A 51 -10.51 20.44 -1.14
CA PRO A 51 -9.93 21.47 -2.00
C PRO A 51 -10.12 22.85 -1.38
N LEU A 52 -9.15 23.77 -1.52
CA LEU A 52 -9.38 25.16 -1.14
C LEU A 52 -10.50 25.77 -2.02
N ALA A 53 -11.41 26.53 -1.39
CA ALA A 53 -12.62 27.05 -2.05
C ALA A 53 -12.33 27.87 -3.32
N ASP A 54 -11.21 28.61 -3.36
CA ASP A 54 -10.79 29.39 -4.54
C ASP A 54 -10.33 28.48 -5.70
N PHE A 55 -9.79 27.29 -5.40
CA PHE A 55 -9.33 26.31 -6.39
C PHE A 55 -10.41 25.29 -6.78
N ALA A 56 -11.43 25.08 -5.94
CA ALA A 56 -12.59 24.28 -6.32
C ALA A 56 -13.31 24.86 -7.55
N ALA A 57 -13.42 26.19 -7.63
CA ALA A 57 -13.96 26.89 -8.80
C ALA A 57 -13.03 26.78 -10.04
N MET A 58 -11.70 26.83 -9.85
CA MET A 58 -10.76 26.61 -10.95
C MET A 58 -10.73 25.15 -11.42
N ALA A 59 -10.93 24.17 -10.53
CA ALA A 59 -11.01 22.76 -10.89
C ALA A 59 -12.28 22.45 -11.70
N GLU A 60 -13.40 23.11 -11.38
CA GLU A 60 -14.64 23.05 -12.17
C GLU A 60 -14.45 23.69 -13.56
N GLU A 61 -13.64 24.75 -13.67
CA GLU A 61 -13.25 25.39 -14.93
C GLU A 61 -12.23 24.56 -15.74
N LEU A 62 -11.33 23.82 -15.05
CA LEU A 62 -10.35 22.92 -15.66
C LEU A 62 -10.97 21.60 -16.17
N GLU A 63 -12.04 21.11 -15.52
CA GLU A 63 -12.87 20.01 -16.03
C GLU A 63 -13.57 20.36 -17.36
N LEU A 64 -13.61 21.64 -17.73
CA LEU A 64 -14.18 22.16 -18.97
C LEU A 64 -13.13 22.41 -20.07
N VAL A 65 -11.86 22.10 -19.83
CA VAL A 65 -10.81 22.14 -20.85
C VAL A 65 -10.59 20.73 -21.41
N ASP A 66 -10.87 20.63 -22.72
CA ASP A 66 -10.88 19.46 -23.60
C ASP A 66 -9.83 18.37 -23.37
N GLU A 67 -10.22 17.14 -23.75
CA GLU A 67 -9.42 15.92 -23.88
C GLU A 67 -7.92 16.17 -24.06
N VAL A 68 -7.12 15.74 -23.08
CA VAL A 68 -5.69 15.49 -23.31
C VAL A 68 -5.60 14.26 -24.21
N PRO A 69 -5.14 14.38 -25.47
CA PRO A 69 -4.93 13.21 -26.29
C PRO A 69 -3.89 12.34 -25.59
N ALA A 70 -4.16 11.04 -25.52
CA ALA A 70 -3.27 10.05 -24.92
C ALA A 70 -1.89 10.10 -25.61
N ALA A 71 -0.96 10.84 -25.00
CA ALA A 71 0.45 10.76 -25.34
C ALA A 71 0.99 9.51 -24.64
N ALA A 72 0.98 8.38 -25.36
CA ALA A 72 1.70 7.19 -24.95
C ALA A 72 3.18 7.57 -24.74
N PRO A 73 3.80 7.21 -23.59
CA PRO A 73 5.24 7.29 -23.49
C PRO A 73 5.85 6.29 -24.47
N SER A 74 6.55 6.81 -25.49
CA SER A 74 7.45 6.02 -26.33
C SER A 74 8.60 5.54 -25.47
N ASN A 75 8.48 4.33 -24.93
CA ASN A 75 9.55 3.68 -24.20
C ASN A 75 10.47 2.99 -25.21
N ASP A 76 11.45 3.73 -25.75
CA ASP A 76 12.57 3.21 -26.54
C ASP A 76 13.61 2.51 -25.64
N ASN A 77 13.15 1.70 -24.68
CA ASN A 77 14.03 0.77 -23.99
C ASN A 77 14.01 -0.56 -24.74
N ALA A 78 15.16 -0.85 -25.34
CA ALA A 78 15.48 -2.05 -26.08
C ALA A 78 14.93 -3.31 -25.40
N ALA A 79 14.28 -4.14 -26.21
CA ALA A 79 13.81 -5.46 -25.86
C ALA A 79 14.90 -6.26 -25.12
N ALA A 80 14.72 -6.40 -23.80
CA ALA A 80 15.26 -7.52 -23.04
C ALA A 80 14.31 -8.72 -23.23
N PRO A 81 14.82 -9.96 -23.25
CA PRO A 81 14.20 -11.05 -23.97
C PRO A 81 12.86 -11.45 -23.35
N VAL A 82 11.90 -11.78 -24.22
CA VAL A 82 10.76 -12.64 -23.87
C VAL A 82 11.34 -13.92 -23.26
N ALA A 83 11.31 -14.00 -21.93
CA ALA A 83 11.48 -15.25 -21.21
C ALA A 83 10.10 -15.90 -21.19
N THR A 84 9.90 -16.85 -22.10
CA THR A 84 8.87 -17.87 -21.98
C THR A 84 9.17 -18.68 -20.72
N GLY A 85 8.54 -18.32 -19.63
CA GLY A 85 8.68 -18.98 -18.34
C GLY A 85 7.40 -18.82 -17.54
N GLY A 86 6.31 -19.41 -18.01
CA GLY A 86 5.20 -19.72 -17.13
C GLY A 86 5.67 -20.81 -16.18
N ASP A 87 6.45 -20.43 -15.16
CA ASP A 87 6.79 -21.33 -14.09
C ASP A 87 5.51 -21.63 -13.33
N VAL A 88 5.30 -22.93 -13.08
CA VAL A 88 4.25 -23.39 -12.18
C VAL A 88 4.47 -22.65 -10.87
N PRO A 89 3.44 -22.01 -10.27
CA PRO A 89 3.61 -21.34 -8.99
C PRO A 89 4.26 -22.33 -8.04
N SER A 90 5.37 -21.91 -7.44
CA SER A 90 6.14 -22.75 -6.54
C SER A 90 5.22 -23.36 -5.48
N ALA A 91 5.59 -24.53 -4.96
CA ALA A 91 4.81 -25.16 -3.90
C ALA A 91 4.65 -24.24 -2.67
N GLU A 92 5.56 -23.28 -2.48
CA GLU A 92 5.52 -22.25 -1.45
C GLU A 92 4.50 -21.16 -1.78
N ALA A 93 4.54 -20.57 -2.98
CA ALA A 93 3.55 -19.59 -3.45
C ALA A 93 2.12 -20.15 -3.39
N GLN A 94 1.93 -21.43 -3.74
CA GLN A 94 0.62 -22.08 -3.65
C GLN A 94 0.11 -22.21 -2.20
N ARG A 95 1.00 -22.49 -1.23
CA ARG A 95 0.65 -22.57 0.19
C ARG A 95 0.30 -21.19 0.76
N LEU A 96 1.11 -20.19 0.44
CA LEU A 96 0.86 -18.79 0.83
C LEU A 96 -0.47 -18.29 0.26
N ALA A 97 -0.77 -18.62 -1.00
CA ALA A 97 -2.06 -18.30 -1.62
C ALA A 97 -3.24 -18.97 -0.89
N GLN A 98 -3.07 -20.20 -0.40
CA GLN A 98 -4.10 -20.86 0.40
C GLN A 98 -4.34 -20.11 1.72
N GLY A 99 -3.28 -19.73 2.44
CA GLY A 99 -3.39 -18.94 3.69
C GLY A 99 -4.10 -17.59 3.49
N LEU A 100 -3.85 -16.92 2.36
CA LEU A 100 -4.43 -15.63 2.01
C LEU A 100 -5.88 -15.71 1.50
N THR A 101 -6.44 -16.90 1.29
CA THR A 101 -7.80 -17.05 0.75
C THR A 101 -8.88 -16.42 1.66
N ALA A 102 -8.67 -16.44 2.98
CA ALA A 102 -9.57 -15.78 3.94
C ALA A 102 -9.59 -14.25 3.81
N CYS A 103 -8.57 -13.64 3.19
CA CYS A 103 -8.47 -12.20 3.02
C CYS A 103 -9.30 -11.66 1.85
N ARG A 104 -9.96 -12.52 1.06
CA ARG A 104 -10.82 -12.11 -0.07
C ARG A 104 -12.01 -11.26 0.36
N ASP A 105 -12.45 -11.42 1.60
CA ASP A 105 -13.61 -10.74 2.17
C ASP A 105 -13.24 -9.44 2.91
N ILE A 106 -12.00 -8.94 2.75
CA ILE A 106 -11.61 -7.63 3.29
C ILE A 106 -12.50 -6.54 2.66
N ASP A 107 -13.11 -5.72 3.51
CA ASP A 107 -13.94 -4.60 3.08
C ASP A 107 -13.17 -3.65 2.15
N GLY A 108 -13.76 -3.37 0.99
CA GLY A 108 -13.17 -2.49 -0.02
C GLY A 108 -12.03 -3.11 -0.81
N LEU A 109 -11.72 -4.41 -0.65
CA LEU A 109 -10.73 -5.09 -1.49
C LEU A 109 -11.20 -5.16 -2.94
N VAL A 110 -10.35 -4.67 -3.85
CA VAL A 110 -10.58 -4.72 -5.31
C VAL A 110 -9.53 -5.55 -6.03
N GLY A 111 -8.38 -5.81 -5.40
CA GLY A 111 -7.34 -6.69 -5.92
C GLY A 111 -6.55 -7.36 -4.80
N LEU A 112 -6.19 -8.62 -4.98
CA LEU A 112 -5.28 -9.35 -4.09
C LEU A 112 -4.50 -10.37 -4.89
N ALA A 113 -3.18 -10.30 -4.82
CA ALA A 113 -2.27 -11.19 -5.53
C ALA A 113 -0.99 -11.49 -4.76
N LEU A 114 -0.40 -12.64 -5.06
CA LEU A 114 1.02 -12.91 -4.87
C LEU A 114 1.76 -12.59 -6.17
N VAL A 115 2.84 -11.84 -6.02
CA VAL A 115 3.62 -11.27 -7.12
C VAL A 115 5.08 -11.65 -6.91
N ASP A 116 5.77 -12.06 -7.97
CA ASP A 116 7.22 -12.24 -7.96
C ASP A 116 7.91 -10.87 -8.05
N ILE A 117 8.80 -10.56 -7.12
CA ILE A 117 9.49 -9.27 -7.05
C ILE A 117 10.56 -9.14 -8.14
N ALA A 118 11.08 -10.24 -8.70
CA ALA A 118 12.13 -10.19 -9.71
C ALA A 118 11.63 -9.65 -11.05
N ASP A 119 10.42 -10.06 -11.48
CA ASP A 119 9.86 -9.69 -12.79
C ASP A 119 8.46 -9.04 -12.72
N GLY A 120 7.80 -9.07 -11.57
CA GLY A 120 6.45 -8.53 -11.39
C GLY A 120 5.34 -9.48 -11.85
N ALA A 121 5.65 -10.75 -12.12
CA ALA A 121 4.66 -11.74 -12.54
C ALA A 121 3.69 -12.06 -11.41
N VAL A 122 2.41 -12.18 -11.74
CA VAL A 122 1.37 -12.60 -10.79
C VAL A 122 1.41 -14.12 -10.65
N GLY A 123 2.02 -14.60 -9.57
CA GLY A 123 2.10 -16.03 -9.25
C GLY A 123 0.76 -16.61 -8.78
N ALA A 124 -0.05 -15.83 -8.06
CA ALA A 124 -1.40 -16.22 -7.70
C ALA A 124 -2.33 -15.00 -7.58
N GLN A 125 -3.47 -15.04 -8.27
CA GLN A 125 -4.53 -14.06 -8.12
C GLN A 125 -5.61 -14.59 -7.18
N LEU A 126 -5.89 -13.87 -6.10
CA LEU A 126 -6.91 -14.22 -5.10
C LEU A 126 -8.18 -13.37 -5.25
N ALA A 127 -8.03 -12.11 -5.64
CA ALA A 127 -9.15 -11.22 -5.94
C ALA A 127 -8.78 -10.27 -7.07
N CYS A 128 -9.76 -9.95 -7.92
CA CYS A 128 -9.69 -8.90 -8.92
C CYS A 128 -11.13 -8.48 -9.25
N ALA A 129 -11.46 -7.21 -9.09
CA ALA A 129 -12.79 -6.67 -9.29
C ALA A 129 -12.79 -5.56 -10.35
N GLY A 130 -13.86 -5.53 -11.15
CA GLY A 130 -14.03 -4.53 -12.20
C GLY A 130 -12.92 -4.57 -13.26
N ASP A 131 -12.52 -3.40 -13.73
CA ASP A 131 -11.54 -3.22 -14.80
C ASP A 131 -10.11 -2.99 -14.26
N LEU A 132 -9.81 -3.47 -13.05
CA LEU A 132 -8.48 -3.34 -12.46
C LEU A 132 -7.46 -4.11 -13.30
N ASP A 133 -6.49 -3.39 -13.88
CA ASP A 133 -5.30 -4.00 -14.47
C ASP A 133 -4.34 -4.48 -13.37
N LEU A 134 -4.68 -5.63 -12.77
CA LEU A 134 -3.90 -6.20 -11.67
C LEU A 134 -2.47 -6.56 -12.09
N ALA A 135 -2.26 -6.95 -13.35
CA ALA A 135 -0.94 -7.27 -13.87
C ALA A 135 -0.05 -6.03 -13.97
N GLY A 136 -0.57 -4.92 -14.50
CA GLY A 136 0.14 -3.64 -14.53
C GLY A 136 0.45 -3.10 -13.13
N VAL A 137 -0.51 -3.23 -12.20
CA VAL A 137 -0.30 -2.85 -10.78
C VAL A 137 0.77 -3.72 -10.12
N ALA A 138 0.75 -5.04 -10.37
CA ALA A 138 1.75 -5.98 -9.86
C ALA A 138 3.16 -5.65 -10.36
N ALA A 139 3.32 -5.45 -11.67
CA ALA A 139 4.60 -5.10 -12.28
C ALA A 139 5.16 -3.78 -11.70
N SER A 140 4.31 -2.75 -11.61
CA SER A 140 4.69 -1.44 -11.07
C SER A 140 5.04 -1.53 -9.58
N GLY A 141 4.27 -2.33 -8.81
CA GLY A 141 4.52 -2.58 -7.39
C GLY A 141 5.86 -3.28 -7.15
N ALA A 142 6.17 -4.32 -7.93
CA ALA A 142 7.44 -5.02 -7.85
C ALA A 142 8.63 -4.10 -8.16
N GLU A 143 8.52 -3.25 -9.19
CA GLU A 143 9.55 -2.25 -9.51
C GLU A 143 9.78 -1.26 -8.35
N LEU A 144 8.70 -0.78 -7.73
CA LEU A 144 8.80 0.10 -6.56
C LEU A 144 9.53 -0.57 -5.39
N ILE A 145 9.27 -1.86 -5.14
CA ILE A 145 9.96 -2.61 -4.09
C ILE A 145 11.44 -2.78 -4.41
N ARG A 146 11.79 -3.15 -5.65
CA ARG A 146 13.19 -3.26 -6.09
C ARG A 146 13.94 -1.95 -5.90
N LEU A 147 13.35 -0.81 -6.32
CA LEU A 147 13.96 0.50 -6.16
C LEU A 147 14.14 0.87 -4.68
N LYS A 148 13.15 0.61 -3.82
CA LYS A 148 13.26 0.89 -2.39
C LYS A 148 14.37 0.08 -1.72
N ARG A 149 14.50 -1.21 -2.05
CA ARG A 149 15.59 -2.07 -1.55
C ARG A 149 16.96 -1.57 -2.01
N GLU A 150 17.08 -1.17 -3.27
CA GLU A 150 18.30 -0.60 -3.82
C GLU A 150 18.70 0.70 -3.09
N VAL A 151 17.75 1.60 -2.85
CA VAL A 151 18.01 2.85 -2.09
C VAL A 151 18.48 2.57 -0.66
N ILE A 152 17.86 1.62 0.04
CA ILE A 152 18.27 1.23 1.40
C ILE A 152 19.70 0.69 1.38
N ALA A 153 20.03 -0.18 0.42
CA ALA A 153 21.38 -0.73 0.25
C ALA A 153 22.41 0.37 -0.02
N GLN A 154 22.09 1.33 -0.90
CA GLN A 154 22.95 2.48 -1.21
C GLN A 154 23.18 3.40 -0.01
N CYS A 155 22.22 3.50 0.90
CA CYS A 155 22.38 4.24 2.16
C CYS A 155 23.27 3.51 3.18
N GLY A 156 23.74 2.31 2.89
CA GLY A 156 24.53 1.49 3.82
C GLY A 156 23.74 1.01 5.03
N LEU A 157 22.41 1.06 4.95
CA LEU A 157 21.52 0.59 6.00
C LEU A 157 21.34 -0.93 5.84
N ALA A 158 21.75 -1.70 6.85
CA ALA A 158 21.44 -3.12 6.95
C ALA A 158 20.01 -3.32 7.48
N GLU A 159 19.06 -2.58 6.92
CA GLU A 159 17.67 -2.55 7.36
C GLU A 159 16.81 -3.41 6.45
N ARG A 160 15.79 -4.03 7.05
CA ARG A 160 14.81 -4.79 6.30
C ARG A 160 13.72 -3.86 5.80
N PHE A 161 13.38 -3.99 4.53
CA PHE A 161 12.19 -3.33 3.99
C PHE A 161 10.93 -4.13 4.37
N GLU A 162 10.05 -3.54 5.17
CA GLU A 162 8.85 -4.21 5.70
C GLU A 162 7.64 -4.08 4.76
N GLU A 163 7.35 -2.87 4.26
CA GLU A 163 6.20 -2.64 3.39
C GLU A 163 6.23 -1.27 2.71
N ALA A 164 5.46 -1.14 1.63
CA ALA A 164 5.09 0.15 1.04
C ALA A 164 3.57 0.26 0.92
N ILE A 165 3.08 1.49 1.05
CA ILE A 165 1.71 1.86 0.73
C ILE A 165 1.77 2.91 -0.37
N VAL A 166 1.11 2.65 -1.50
CA VAL A 166 0.85 3.65 -2.53
C VAL A 166 -0.57 4.15 -2.35
N THR A 167 -0.72 5.47 -2.25
CA THR A 167 -2.04 6.10 -2.13
C THR A 167 -2.33 6.85 -3.41
N THR A 168 -3.47 6.58 -4.02
CA THR A 168 -4.01 7.35 -5.15
C THR A 168 -5.31 8.03 -4.74
N ARG A 169 -5.93 8.78 -5.65
CA ARG A 169 -7.26 9.37 -5.41
C ARG A 169 -8.32 8.32 -5.10
N ARG A 170 -8.21 7.12 -5.69
CA ARG A 170 -9.28 6.10 -5.65
C ARG A 170 -8.89 4.84 -4.90
N GLN A 171 -7.61 4.62 -4.67
CA GLN A 171 -7.12 3.34 -4.18
C GLN A 171 -5.98 3.48 -3.18
N PHE A 172 -5.88 2.48 -2.31
CA PHE A 172 -4.66 2.17 -1.58
C PHE A 172 -4.05 0.88 -2.15
N TRP A 173 -2.76 0.89 -2.44
CA TRP A 173 -2.02 -0.33 -2.78
C TRP A 173 -1.11 -0.64 -1.61
N LEU A 174 -1.29 -1.80 -1.00
CA LEU A 174 -0.43 -2.33 0.02
C LEU A 174 0.52 -3.34 -0.63
N LEU A 175 1.82 -3.11 -0.43
CA LEU A 175 2.90 -3.89 -1.00
C LEU A 175 3.74 -4.46 0.14
N GLN A 176 3.52 -5.73 0.47
CA GLN A 176 4.18 -6.43 1.57
C GLN A 176 5.10 -7.54 1.03
N PRO A 177 6.41 -7.28 0.90
CA PRO A 177 7.37 -8.33 0.62
C PRO A 177 7.31 -9.40 1.71
N LEU A 178 7.32 -10.66 1.29
CA LEU A 178 7.27 -11.79 2.20
C LEU A 178 8.66 -12.15 2.71
N GLU A 179 8.67 -12.72 3.92
CA GLU A 179 9.87 -13.26 4.52
C GLU A 179 10.00 -14.74 4.14
N GLY A 180 11.03 -15.11 3.37
CA GLY A 180 11.17 -16.50 2.91
C GLY A 180 12.27 -16.70 1.88
N GLY A 181 12.39 -17.92 1.37
CA GLY A 181 13.39 -18.28 0.35
C GLY A 181 13.06 -17.76 -1.05
N GLU A 182 11.83 -17.33 -1.28
CA GLU A 182 11.36 -16.78 -2.55
C GLU A 182 11.10 -15.27 -2.44
N ASP A 183 11.47 -14.53 -3.49
CA ASP A 183 11.32 -13.07 -3.51
C ASP A 183 9.88 -12.68 -3.89
N LEU A 184 8.94 -12.99 -3.00
CA LEU A 184 7.50 -12.79 -3.21
C LEU A 184 6.97 -11.53 -2.53
N LEU A 185 5.90 -10.98 -3.09
CA LEU A 185 5.18 -9.80 -2.66
C LEU A 185 3.69 -10.11 -2.54
N VAL A 186 3.09 -9.79 -1.41
CA VAL A 186 1.63 -9.64 -1.31
C VAL A 186 1.24 -8.25 -1.78
N LEU A 187 0.48 -8.21 -2.85
CA LEU A 187 -0.17 -7.01 -3.37
C LEU A 187 -1.64 -7.04 -2.96
N ALA A 188 -2.10 -6.04 -2.21
CA ALA A 188 -3.51 -5.79 -1.99
C ALA A 188 -3.90 -4.40 -2.49
N VAL A 189 -4.96 -4.33 -3.30
CA VAL A 189 -5.53 -3.08 -3.80
C VAL A 189 -6.89 -2.90 -3.14
N LEU A 190 -7.07 -1.75 -2.48
CA LEU A 190 -8.28 -1.38 -1.77
C LEU A 190 -8.88 -0.15 -2.43
N ASP A 191 -10.20 -0.13 -2.58
CA ASP A 191 -10.98 1.07 -2.85
C ASP A 191 -10.84 2.04 -1.65
N ARG A 192 -10.55 3.31 -1.93
CA ARG A 192 -10.24 4.30 -0.89
C ARG A 192 -11.46 4.71 -0.06
N ASP A 193 -12.65 4.71 -0.64
CA ASP A 193 -13.88 5.16 0.02
C ASP A 193 -14.48 4.06 0.90
N ARG A 194 -14.26 2.80 0.50
CA ARG A 194 -14.81 1.62 1.18
C ARG A 194 -13.80 0.91 2.08
N GLY A 195 -12.51 1.00 1.74
CA GLY A 195 -11.46 0.21 2.36
C GLY A 195 -10.98 0.74 3.70
N ASN A 196 -10.67 -0.17 4.63
CA ASN A 196 -10.00 0.15 5.89
C ASN A 196 -8.59 -0.44 5.90
N LEU A 197 -7.57 0.39 5.70
CA LEU A 197 -6.18 -0.04 5.60
C LEU A 197 -5.66 -0.74 6.86
N ALA A 198 -6.04 -0.26 8.05
CA ALA A 198 -5.64 -0.87 9.30
C ALA A 198 -6.22 -2.28 9.45
N ASN A 199 -7.49 -2.45 9.09
CA ASN A 199 -8.13 -3.76 9.09
C ASN A 199 -7.51 -4.70 8.04
N ALA A 200 -7.28 -4.19 6.82
CA ALA A 200 -6.65 -4.97 5.75
C ALA A 200 -5.26 -5.48 6.14
N ARG A 201 -4.39 -4.59 6.64
CA ARG A 201 -3.04 -4.95 7.13
C ARG A 201 -3.08 -5.99 8.23
N ARG A 202 -3.99 -5.82 9.21
CA ARG A 202 -4.16 -6.78 10.31
C ARG A 202 -4.57 -8.16 9.80
N GLN A 203 -5.54 -8.23 8.89
CA GLN A 203 -6.03 -9.49 8.35
C GLN A 203 -4.98 -10.20 7.50
N LEU A 204 -4.26 -9.44 6.64
CA LEU A 204 -3.18 -9.98 5.83
C LEU A 204 -2.02 -10.51 6.69
N GLY A 205 -1.60 -9.76 7.71
CA GLY A 205 -0.58 -10.21 8.65
C GLY A 205 -0.99 -11.48 9.41
N GLN A 206 -2.24 -11.56 9.87
CA GLN A 206 -2.75 -12.76 10.54
C GLN A 206 -2.77 -13.98 9.61
N ALA A 207 -3.18 -13.81 8.36
CA ALA A 207 -3.22 -14.88 7.37
C ALA A 207 -1.81 -15.42 7.06
N LEU A 208 -0.82 -14.54 6.95
CA LEU A 208 0.58 -14.90 6.67
C LEU A 208 1.29 -15.54 7.88
N MET A 209 0.86 -15.25 9.11
CA MET A 209 1.41 -15.89 10.32
C MET A 209 0.84 -17.29 10.59
N THR A 210 -0.31 -17.62 10.00
CA THR A 210 -1.07 -18.84 10.30
C THR A 210 -0.92 -19.92 9.20
N GLY A 211 -0.43 -19.53 8.01
CA GLY A 211 -0.15 -20.43 6.88
C GLY A 211 1.32 -20.81 6.80
#